data_AF-A0A4S4F3H7-F1
#
_entry.id   AF-A0A4S4F3H7-F1
#
_cell.length_a   1.000
_cell.length_b   1.000
_cell.length_c   1.000
_cell.angle_alpha   90.00
_cell.angle_beta   90.00
_cell.angle_gamma   90.00
#
_symmetry.space_group_name_H-M   'P 1'
#
loop_
_entity.id
_entity.type
_entity.pdbx_description
1 polymer ?
#
loop_
_entity_poly.entity_id
_entity_poly.type
_entity_poly.pdbx_seq_one_letter_code
_entity_poly.pdbx_strand_id
1 'polypeptide(L)'
;MTPQQLIEFAWGLANSRKTFLWIIIPDLVTGDSTILPPDFVNETKERGLLVSWCPQEQVLSHPSVGGFLTHCGWNSTLESLCICCVGLFFFPEQLTNCWLCCKEWVIGMEINSDVKREEVESLVRELMGGGEKGKEMKRKVMEWKNLGEEATACSVGSSYLNFDKLVRSVLMSTGSSESSCVCQFSILQAISEISFSLFGIMMCKYFNARGFGEGLVV
;
A
#
# COMPACT_ATOMS: atom_id res chain seq x y z
N MET A 1 7.58 -13.77 9.64
CA MET A 1 7.83 -13.06 10.92
C MET A 1 7.63 -14.06 12.04
N THR A 2 8.58 -14.20 12.97
CA THR A 2 8.43 -15.07 14.15
C THR A 2 7.53 -14.40 15.21
N PRO A 3 6.97 -15.14 16.19
CA PRO A 3 6.22 -14.53 17.29
C PRO A 3 7.02 -13.46 18.05
N GLN A 4 8.32 -13.68 18.26
CA GLN A 4 9.18 -12.69 18.92
C GLN A 4 9.35 -11.41 18.08
N GLN A 5 9.56 -11.55 16.77
CA GLN A 5 9.65 -10.39 15.87
C GLN A 5 8.34 -9.59 15.83
N LEU A 6 7.20 -10.29 15.90
CA LEU A 6 5.88 -9.65 15.95
C LEU A 6 5.66 -8.88 17.26
N ILE A 7 6.17 -9.39 18.39
CA ILE A 7 6.18 -8.66 19.66
C ILE A 7 7.08 -7.42 19.58
N GLU A 8 8.27 -7.53 19.02
CA GLU A 8 9.17 -6.37 18.81
C GLU A 8 8.52 -5.32 17.91
N PHE A 9 7.90 -5.76 16.82
CA PHE A 9 7.18 -4.89 15.90
C PHE A 9 6.02 -4.17 16.58
N ALA A 10 5.18 -4.90 17.34
CA ALA A 10 4.08 -4.32 18.11
C ALA A 10 4.57 -3.27 19.10
N TRP A 11 5.62 -3.58 19.88
CA TRP A 11 6.18 -2.60 20.82
C TRP A 11 6.82 -1.41 20.12
N GLY A 12 7.42 -1.58 18.94
CA GLY A 12 7.91 -0.46 18.13
C GLY A 12 6.79 0.48 17.69
N LEU A 13 5.66 -0.07 17.24
CA LEU A 13 4.45 0.72 16.93
C LEU A 13 3.94 1.47 18.17
N ALA A 14 3.81 0.78 19.30
CA ALA A 14 3.38 1.41 20.54
C ALA A 14 4.33 2.56 20.95
N ASN A 15 5.63 2.31 20.94
CA ASN A 15 6.63 3.28 21.38
C ASN A 15 6.70 4.52 20.48
N SER A 16 6.33 4.39 19.19
CA SER A 16 6.29 5.52 18.26
C SER A 16 5.31 6.64 18.66
N ARG A 17 4.32 6.31 19.51
CA ARG A 17 3.22 7.21 19.91
C ARG A 17 2.37 7.74 18.75
N LYS A 18 2.51 7.17 17.55
CA LYS A 18 1.68 7.52 16.38
C LYS A 18 0.36 6.73 16.40
N THR A 19 -0.64 7.27 15.73
CA THR A 19 -1.89 6.55 15.46
C THR A 19 -1.65 5.53 14.36
N PHE A 20 -2.26 4.35 14.46
CA PHE A 20 -2.11 3.30 13.47
C PHE A 20 -3.38 2.45 13.29
N LEU A 21 -3.61 2.00 12.07
CA LEU A 21 -4.52 0.92 11.70
C LEU A 21 -3.65 -0.28 11.35
N TRP A 22 -3.83 -1.39 12.06
CA TRP A 22 -3.09 -2.62 11.80
C TRP A 22 -4.03 -3.75 11.39
N ILE A 23 -3.82 -4.24 10.17
CA ILE A 23 -4.52 -5.38 9.63
C ILE A 23 -3.79 -6.65 10.08
N ILE A 24 -4.36 -7.35 11.06
CA ILE A 24 -3.80 -8.58 11.62
C ILE A 24 -4.81 -9.71 11.51
N ILE A 25 -4.41 -10.82 10.87
CA ILE A 25 -5.23 -12.03 10.77
C ILE A 25 -4.84 -12.95 11.93
N PRO A 26 -5.72 -13.16 12.94
CA PRO A 26 -5.37 -13.90 14.14
C PRO A 26 -5.02 -15.37 13.90
N ASP A 27 -5.44 -15.97 12.78
CA ASP A 27 -5.33 -17.42 12.56
C ASP A 27 -4.11 -17.84 11.70
N LEU A 28 -3.38 -16.90 11.11
CA LEU A 28 -2.25 -17.18 10.20
C LEU A 28 -0.90 -17.37 10.90
N VAL A 29 -0.83 -17.13 12.20
CA VAL A 29 0.39 -17.30 13.02
C VAL A 29 0.11 -18.35 14.09
N THR A 30 0.16 -19.62 13.68
CA THR A 30 0.20 -20.84 14.53
C THR A 30 -0.32 -20.70 15.97
N GLY A 31 -1.59 -21.03 16.18
CA GLY A 31 -1.97 -22.07 17.15
C GLY A 31 -2.44 -21.67 18.55
N ASP A 32 -2.17 -20.46 19.07
CA ASP A 32 -2.61 -20.10 20.42
C ASP A 32 -3.15 -18.67 20.52
N SER A 33 -4.26 -18.54 21.24
CA SER A 33 -4.97 -17.29 21.53
C SER A 33 -4.04 -16.20 22.06
N THR A 34 -4.19 -14.99 21.47
CA THR A 34 -3.48 -13.73 21.75
C THR A 34 -2.02 -13.65 21.26
N ILE A 35 -1.85 -13.56 19.94
CA ILE A 35 -0.57 -13.28 19.27
C ILE A 35 0.08 -11.96 19.76
N LEU A 36 -0.73 -10.99 20.17
CA LEU A 36 -0.28 -9.70 20.69
C LEU A 36 -0.37 -9.65 22.22
N PRO A 37 0.66 -9.14 22.93
CA PRO A 37 0.62 -9.01 24.38
C PRO A 37 -0.60 -8.18 24.85
N PRO A 38 -1.32 -8.59 25.91
CA PRO A 38 -2.43 -7.79 26.47
C PRO A 38 -2.01 -6.37 26.85
N ASP A 39 -0.78 -6.20 27.34
CA ASP A 39 -0.22 -4.90 27.69
C ASP A 39 -0.09 -3.97 26.48
N PHE A 40 0.24 -4.52 25.29
CA PHE A 40 0.28 -3.74 24.05
C PHE A 40 -1.12 -3.24 23.66
N VAL A 41 -2.13 -4.11 23.76
CA VAL A 41 -3.52 -3.75 23.43
C VAL A 41 -4.02 -2.64 24.36
N ASN A 42 -3.76 -2.76 25.66
CA ASN A 42 -4.15 -1.73 26.62
C ASN A 42 -3.36 -0.41 26.43
N GLU A 43 -2.07 -0.49 26.15
CA GLU A 43 -1.21 0.67 25.89
C GLU A 43 -1.63 1.44 24.64
N THR A 44 -2.14 0.75 23.62
CA THR A 44 -2.47 1.36 22.32
C THR A 44 -3.95 1.65 22.11
N LYS A 45 -4.84 1.29 23.05
CA LYS A 45 -6.31 1.36 22.90
C LYS A 45 -6.88 2.70 22.39
N GLU A 46 -6.20 3.82 22.63
CA GLU A 46 -6.66 5.17 22.23
C GLU A 46 -6.10 5.64 20.88
N ARG A 47 -5.14 4.91 20.31
CA ARG A 47 -4.37 5.32 19.11
C ARG A 47 -4.15 4.21 18.09
N GLY A 48 -4.37 2.95 18.47
CA GLY A 48 -4.30 1.78 17.60
C GLY A 48 -5.68 1.21 17.31
N LEU A 49 -5.94 0.87 16.05
CA LEU A 49 -7.10 0.09 15.64
C LEU A 49 -6.62 -1.22 15.01
N LEU A 50 -7.05 -2.35 15.56
CA LEU A 50 -6.72 -3.69 15.06
C LEU A 50 -7.94 -4.26 14.34
N VAL A 51 -7.77 -4.67 13.08
CA VAL A 51 -8.83 -5.28 12.25
C VAL A 51 -8.29 -6.47 11.47
N SER A 52 -9.14 -7.40 11.07
CA SER A 52 -8.73 -8.54 10.24
C SER A 52 -8.68 -8.23 8.74
N TRP A 53 -9.38 -7.16 8.32
CA TRP A 53 -9.46 -6.75 6.93
C TRP A 53 -9.87 -5.28 6.83
N CYS A 54 -9.43 -4.60 5.76
CA CYS A 54 -9.90 -3.26 5.41
C CYS A 54 -9.97 -3.08 3.88
N PRO A 55 -10.78 -2.14 3.37
CA PRO A 55 -10.73 -1.75 1.96
C PRO A 55 -9.46 -0.92 1.71
N GLN A 56 -8.32 -1.59 1.48
CA GLN A 56 -6.96 -0.99 1.44
C GLN A 56 -6.88 0.25 0.55
N GLU A 57 -7.40 0.21 -0.68
CA GLU A 57 -7.42 1.36 -1.59
C GLU A 57 -8.07 2.60 -0.94
N GLN A 58 -9.25 2.41 -0.33
CA GLN A 58 -9.97 3.51 0.32
C GLN A 58 -9.22 4.04 1.53
N VAL A 59 -8.62 3.14 2.32
CA VAL A 59 -7.79 3.51 3.47
C VAL A 59 -6.58 4.31 3.02
N LEU A 60 -5.81 3.83 2.05
CA LEU A 60 -4.62 4.52 1.53
C LEU A 60 -5.00 5.87 0.91
N SER A 61 -6.13 5.97 0.21
CA SER A 61 -6.60 7.24 -0.33
C SER A 61 -7.04 8.28 0.72
N HIS A 62 -7.19 7.87 1.99
CA HIS A 62 -7.70 8.74 3.03
C HIS A 62 -6.66 9.79 3.45
N PRO A 63 -7.03 11.08 3.56
CA PRO A 63 -6.08 12.16 3.85
C PRO A 63 -5.41 12.06 5.22
N SER A 64 -6.03 11.31 6.15
CA SER A 64 -5.44 11.00 7.45
C SER A 64 -4.34 9.94 7.37
N VAL A 65 -4.03 9.32 6.22
CA VAL A 65 -2.92 8.37 6.11
C VAL A 65 -1.63 9.12 5.80
N GLY A 66 -0.65 9.01 6.69
CA GLY A 66 0.67 9.61 6.57
C GLY A 66 1.76 8.63 6.12
N GLY A 67 1.51 7.32 6.21
CA GLY A 67 2.48 6.29 5.84
C GLY A 67 1.88 4.90 5.81
N PHE A 68 2.55 3.98 5.10
CA PHE A 68 2.15 2.60 4.96
C PHE A 68 3.31 1.64 5.26
N LEU A 69 3.19 0.83 6.31
CA LEU A 69 4.06 -0.32 6.51
C LEU A 69 3.53 -1.46 5.65
N THR A 70 4.37 -2.03 4.79
CA THR A 70 3.93 -3.06 3.85
C THR A 70 5.01 -4.10 3.67
N HIS A 71 4.63 -5.27 3.20
CA HIS A 71 5.60 -6.26 2.73
C HIS A 71 6.09 -6.01 1.31
N CYS A 72 5.58 -4.95 0.65
CA CYS A 72 5.86 -4.57 -0.74
C CYS A 72 5.58 -5.67 -1.77
N GLY A 73 4.44 -6.35 -1.64
CA GLY A 73 3.87 -7.07 -2.78
C GLY A 73 3.50 -6.07 -3.88
N TRP A 74 3.61 -6.48 -5.15
CA TRP A 74 3.48 -5.56 -6.28
C TRP A 74 2.19 -4.72 -6.29
N ASN A 75 1.03 -5.31 -5.98
CA ASN A 75 -0.24 -4.59 -5.90
C ASN A 75 -0.21 -3.50 -4.81
N SER A 76 0.23 -3.86 -3.60
CA SER A 76 0.39 -2.91 -2.50
C SER A 76 1.38 -1.81 -2.85
N THR A 77 2.47 -2.15 -3.55
CA THR A 77 3.45 -1.16 -4.01
C THR A 77 2.84 -0.18 -5.02
N LEU A 78 2.03 -0.64 -5.97
CA LEU A 78 1.36 0.24 -6.93
C LEU A 78 0.33 1.15 -6.26
N GLU A 79 -0.48 0.61 -5.34
CA GLU A 79 -1.44 1.39 -4.54
C GLU A 79 -0.72 2.41 -3.64
N SER A 80 0.52 2.11 -3.24
CA SER A 80 1.32 2.93 -2.35
C SER A 80 2.33 3.83 -3.04
N LEU A 81 2.44 3.85 -4.37
CA LEU A 81 3.30 4.81 -5.09
C LEU A 81 2.96 6.27 -4.75
N CYS A 82 1.73 6.49 -4.27
CA CYS A 82 1.22 7.78 -3.83
C CYS A 82 1.35 8.03 -2.31
N ILE A 83 2.05 7.17 -1.54
CA ILE A 83 2.22 7.29 -0.08
C ILE A 83 3.63 6.80 0.34
N CYS A 84 4.22 7.41 1.38
CA CYS A 84 5.51 6.94 1.88
C CYS A 84 5.39 5.54 2.48
N CYS A 85 6.36 4.67 2.18
CA CYS A 85 6.30 3.25 2.57
C CYS A 85 7.47 2.84 3.47
N VAL A 86 7.23 1.87 4.34
CA VAL A 86 8.32 1.14 5.00
C VAL A 86 8.11 -0.35 4.77
N GLY A 87 9.12 -0.99 4.22
CA GLY A 87 9.08 -2.36 3.74
C GLY A 87 9.61 -3.39 4.74
N LEU A 88 8.88 -4.49 4.93
CA LEU A 88 9.33 -5.69 5.65
C LEU A 88 9.05 -6.95 4.81
N PHE A 89 10.10 -7.64 4.37
CA PHE A 89 9.99 -8.62 3.28
C PHE A 89 10.07 -10.07 3.74
N PHE A 90 9.36 -10.95 3.05
CA PHE A 90 9.35 -12.39 3.32
C PHE A 90 9.74 -13.24 2.10
N PHE A 91 9.62 -12.71 0.88
CA PHE A 91 9.90 -13.42 -0.37
C PHE A 91 10.81 -12.63 -1.33
N PRO A 92 11.53 -13.31 -2.25
CA PRO A 92 12.52 -12.66 -3.14
C PRO A 92 11.96 -11.58 -4.07
N GLU A 93 10.75 -11.75 -4.60
CA GLU A 93 10.10 -10.73 -5.45
C GLU A 93 9.86 -9.42 -4.69
N GLN A 94 9.50 -9.53 -3.41
CA GLN A 94 9.24 -8.39 -2.55
C GLN A 94 10.54 -7.62 -2.26
N LEU A 95 11.70 -8.31 -2.20
CA LEU A 95 13.01 -7.67 -2.05
C LEU A 95 13.33 -6.74 -3.22
N THR A 96 12.98 -7.12 -4.45
CA THR A 96 13.16 -6.24 -5.62
C THR A 96 12.27 -5.00 -5.51
N ASN A 97 11.02 -5.16 -5.08
CA ASN A 97 10.09 -4.05 -4.87
C ASN A 97 10.57 -3.13 -3.74
N CYS A 98 11.15 -3.68 -2.65
CA CYS A 98 11.84 -2.91 -1.60
C CYS A 98 12.86 -1.97 -2.22
N TRP A 99 13.73 -2.58 -3.01
CA TRP A 99 14.93 -1.94 -3.50
C TRP A 99 14.54 -0.79 -4.42
N LEU A 100 13.54 -1.00 -5.27
CA LEU A 100 12.95 0.07 -6.09
C LEU A 100 12.39 1.20 -5.22
N CYS A 101 11.56 0.90 -4.22
CA CYS A 101 10.98 1.91 -3.33
C CYS A 101 12.04 2.71 -2.56
N CYS A 102 13.09 2.04 -2.09
CA CYS A 102 14.12 2.63 -1.23
C CYS A 102 15.25 3.32 -1.99
N LYS A 103 15.67 2.80 -3.15
CA LYS A 103 16.87 3.24 -3.88
C LYS A 103 16.56 4.01 -5.15
N GLU A 104 15.58 3.55 -5.92
CA GLU A 104 15.25 4.16 -7.22
C GLU A 104 14.22 5.28 -7.06
N TRP A 105 13.11 4.99 -6.39
CA TRP A 105 11.99 5.92 -6.25
C TRP A 105 12.14 6.85 -5.05
N VAL A 106 12.90 6.42 -4.04
CA VAL A 106 13.17 7.17 -2.81
C VAL A 106 11.88 7.56 -2.09
N ILE A 107 10.92 6.64 -2.05
CA ILE A 107 9.62 6.79 -1.39
C ILE A 107 9.47 5.88 -0.17
N GLY A 108 10.51 5.10 0.17
CA GLY A 108 10.44 4.22 1.30
C GLY A 108 11.74 3.92 2.04
N MET A 109 11.58 3.17 3.14
CA MET A 109 12.66 2.67 3.98
C MET A 109 12.47 1.18 4.24
N GLU A 110 13.52 0.50 4.69
CA GLU A 110 13.51 -0.93 4.94
C GLU A 110 13.63 -1.18 6.44
N ILE A 111 12.85 -2.15 6.95
CA ILE A 111 13.04 -2.72 8.29
C ILE A 111 14.00 -3.91 8.16
N ASN A 112 15.02 -3.97 9.01
CA ASN A 112 15.93 -5.10 9.05
C ASN A 112 15.21 -6.43 9.31
N SER A 113 15.78 -7.51 8.78
CA SER A 113 15.28 -8.87 9.03
C SER A 113 15.34 -9.28 10.50
N ASP A 114 16.28 -8.73 11.28
CA ASP A 114 16.34 -8.81 12.74
C ASP A 114 15.51 -7.68 13.37
N VAL A 115 14.18 -7.82 13.31
CA VAL A 115 13.22 -6.79 13.75
C VAL A 115 13.42 -6.45 15.23
N LYS A 116 13.77 -5.18 15.51
CA LYS A 116 13.91 -4.60 16.86
C LYS A 116 12.93 -3.46 17.06
N ARG A 117 12.32 -3.37 18.25
CA ARG A 117 11.33 -2.34 18.55
C ARG A 117 11.86 -0.90 18.39
N GLU A 118 13.12 -0.66 18.74
CA GLU A 118 13.74 0.67 18.65
C GLU A 118 13.91 1.11 17.19
N GLU A 119 14.23 0.16 16.32
CA GLU A 119 14.33 0.39 14.88
C GLU A 119 12.95 0.69 14.28
N VAL A 120 11.95 -0.13 14.60
CA VAL A 120 10.57 0.07 14.14
C VAL A 120 10.02 1.41 14.63
N GLU A 121 10.24 1.76 15.91
CA GLU A 121 9.89 3.07 16.46
C GLU A 121 10.50 4.21 15.63
N SER A 122 11.82 4.15 15.41
CA SER A 122 12.57 5.18 14.69
C SER A 122 12.06 5.35 13.26
N LEU A 123 11.87 4.24 12.54
CA LEU A 123 11.36 4.23 11.17
C LEU A 123 9.94 4.79 11.07
N VAL A 124 9.05 4.43 12.00
CA VAL A 124 7.68 4.98 12.04
C VAL A 124 7.69 6.47 12.33
N ARG A 125 8.54 6.94 13.26
CA ARG A 125 8.63 8.37 13.57
C ARG A 125 9.18 9.16 12.38
N GLU A 126 10.21 8.65 11.72
CA GLU A 126 10.78 9.24 10.50
C GLU A 126 9.74 9.28 9.37
N LEU A 127 9.06 8.17 9.11
CA LEU A 127 8.01 8.05 8.08
C LEU A 127 6.90 9.08 8.30
N MET A 128 6.45 9.24 9.54
CA MET A 128 5.38 10.15 9.95
C MET A 128 5.87 11.59 10.16
N GLY A 129 6.86 12.04 9.37
CA GLY A 129 7.34 13.42 9.30
C GLY A 129 8.30 13.86 10.43
N GLY A 130 8.83 12.92 11.21
CA GLY A 130 9.73 13.21 12.34
C GLY A 130 11.14 13.63 11.96
N GLY A 131 11.55 13.47 10.70
CA GLY A 131 12.89 13.82 10.21
C GLY A 131 12.92 14.23 8.74
N GLU A 132 14.11 14.58 8.26
CA GLU A 132 14.32 15.10 6.89
C GLU A 132 14.12 14.02 5.81
N LYS A 133 14.40 12.75 6.12
CA LYS A 133 14.20 11.65 5.16
C LYS A 133 12.71 11.41 4.94
N GLY A 134 11.89 11.48 5.98
CA GLY A 134 10.42 11.45 5.90
C GLY A 134 9.85 12.54 5.00
N LYS A 135 10.35 13.77 5.15
CA LYS A 135 9.94 14.92 4.32
C LYS A 135 10.34 14.75 2.86
N GLU A 136 11.54 14.28 2.59
CA GLU A 136 12.02 14.02 1.23
C GLU A 136 11.21 12.89 0.56
N MET A 137 10.91 11.80 1.27
CA MET A 137 10.03 10.75 0.76
C MET A 137 8.65 11.30 0.42
N LYS A 138 8.07 12.16 1.28
CA LYS A 138 6.76 12.79 1.01
C LYS A 138 6.80 13.67 -0.24
N ARG A 139 7.90 14.39 -0.47
CA ARG A 139 8.11 15.18 -1.69
C ARG A 139 8.20 14.26 -2.93
N LYS A 140 8.97 13.17 -2.85
CA LYS A 140 9.13 12.20 -3.93
C LYS A 140 7.84 11.46 -4.27
N VAL A 141 7.05 11.12 -3.27
CA VAL A 141 5.71 10.55 -3.43
C VAL A 141 4.81 11.47 -4.27
N MET A 142 4.83 12.78 -4.02
CA MET A 142 4.05 13.74 -4.81
C MET A 142 4.54 13.84 -6.26
N GLU A 143 5.85 13.71 -6.49
CA GLU A 143 6.46 13.66 -7.83
C GLU A 143 5.97 12.43 -8.60
N TRP A 144 6.05 11.24 -7.98
CA TRP A 144 5.58 9.98 -8.58
C TRP A 144 4.07 9.95 -8.81
N LYS A 145 3.29 10.51 -7.90
CA LYS A 145 1.83 10.65 -8.07
C LYS A 145 1.50 11.45 -9.32
N ASN A 146 2.11 12.62 -9.50
CA ASN A 146 1.88 13.45 -10.68
C ASN A 146 2.28 12.74 -11.98
N LEU A 147 3.44 12.06 -11.99
CA LEU A 147 3.88 11.26 -13.14
C LEU A 147 2.91 10.13 -13.48
N GLY A 148 2.35 9.47 -12.46
CA GLY A 148 1.33 8.43 -12.64
C GLY A 148 0.04 8.98 -13.24
N GLU A 149 -0.43 10.13 -12.76
CA GLU A 149 -1.60 10.84 -13.30
C GLU A 149 -1.37 11.27 -14.77
N GLU A 150 -0.19 11.81 -15.09
CA GLU A 150 0.20 12.19 -16.46
C GLU A 150 0.28 10.98 -17.41
N ALA A 151 0.90 9.88 -16.97
CA ALA A 151 1.05 8.68 -17.78
C ALA A 151 -0.29 8.00 -18.08
N THR A 152 -1.26 8.11 -17.17
CA THR A 152 -2.59 7.50 -17.29
C THR A 152 -3.65 8.47 -17.84
N ALA A 153 -3.30 9.74 -18.09
CA ALA A 153 -4.20 10.75 -18.60
C ALA A 153 -4.89 10.28 -19.90
N CYS A 154 -6.22 10.38 -19.93
CA CYS A 154 -7.02 9.92 -21.06
C CYS A 154 -6.58 10.60 -22.37
N SER A 155 -6.45 9.82 -23.44
CA SER A 155 -6.12 10.25 -24.81
C SER A 155 -4.72 10.82 -25.04
N VAL A 156 -3.96 11.17 -24.00
CA VAL A 156 -2.63 11.80 -24.15
C VAL A 156 -1.53 11.10 -23.36
N GLY A 157 -1.87 10.37 -22.30
CA GLY A 157 -0.92 9.69 -21.43
C GLY A 157 -0.24 8.51 -22.11
N SER A 158 1.05 8.32 -21.83
CA SER A 158 1.87 7.27 -22.47
C SER A 158 1.33 5.86 -22.20
N SER A 159 0.94 5.56 -20.97
CA SER A 159 0.34 4.27 -20.60
C SER A 159 -1.01 4.06 -21.26
N TYR A 160 -1.84 5.11 -21.33
CA TYR A 160 -3.12 5.06 -22.05
C TYR A 160 -2.92 4.75 -23.53
N LEU A 161 -2.01 5.46 -24.21
CA LEU A 161 -1.72 5.28 -25.63
C LEU A 161 -1.13 3.90 -25.94
N ASN A 162 -0.27 3.39 -25.06
CA ASN A 162 0.29 2.04 -25.19
C ASN A 162 -0.80 0.97 -25.06
N PHE A 163 -1.72 1.14 -24.10
CA PHE A 163 -2.84 0.23 -23.92
C PHE A 163 -3.81 0.27 -25.12
N ASP A 164 -4.18 1.46 -25.60
CA ASP A 164 -5.00 1.63 -26.80
C ASP A 164 -4.33 0.99 -28.04
N LYS A 165 -3.02 1.17 -28.21
CA LYS A 165 -2.26 0.52 -29.28
C LYS A 165 -2.29 -1.00 -29.17
N LEU A 166 -2.11 -1.54 -27.96
CA LEU A 166 -2.19 -2.98 -27.70
C LEU A 166 -3.58 -3.53 -28.07
N VAL A 167 -4.65 -2.92 -27.55
CA VAL A 167 -6.04 -3.25 -27.84
C VAL A 167 -6.29 -3.30 -29.35
N ARG A 168 -5.88 -2.26 -30.07
CA ARG A 168 -6.02 -2.21 -31.54
C ARG A 168 -5.23 -3.32 -32.23
N SER A 169 -3.99 -3.56 -31.82
CA SER A 169 -3.11 -4.55 -32.44
C SER A 169 -3.55 -6.00 -32.22
N VAL A 170 -4.24 -6.31 -31.12
CA VAL A 170 -4.67 -7.68 -30.78
C VAL A 170 -6.12 -7.92 -31.21
N LEU A 171 -7.02 -6.96 -30.97
CA LEU A 171 -8.45 -7.14 -31.18
C LEU A 171 -8.93 -6.66 -32.55
N MET A 172 -8.19 -5.77 -33.22
CA MET A 172 -8.56 -5.28 -34.56
C MET A 172 -7.72 -5.88 -35.69
N SER A 173 -6.70 -6.70 -35.37
CA SER A 173 -5.94 -7.47 -36.36
C SER A 173 -6.59 -8.80 -36.75
N THR A 174 -7.63 -9.23 -36.03
CA THR A 174 -8.40 -10.46 -36.29
C THR A 174 -9.54 -10.26 -37.30
N GLY A 175 -9.63 -9.10 -37.95
CA GLY A 175 -10.66 -8.76 -38.94
C GLY A 175 -10.54 -9.45 -40.31
N SER A 176 -9.68 -10.46 -40.46
CA SER A 176 -9.59 -11.27 -41.67
C SER A 176 -9.50 -12.77 -41.37
N SER A 177 -10.50 -13.32 -40.66
CA SER A 177 -11.16 -14.62 -40.92
C SER A 177 -12.01 -15.04 -39.71
N GLU A 178 -13.12 -15.72 -40.01
CA GLU A 178 -14.31 -15.94 -39.19
C GLU A 178 -14.12 -16.70 -37.85
N SER A 179 -14.97 -16.31 -36.89
CA SER A 179 -15.62 -17.14 -35.85
C SER A 179 -14.74 -17.93 -34.86
N SER A 180 -14.70 -17.50 -33.59
CA SER A 180 -15.22 -18.36 -32.51
C SER A 180 -15.53 -17.59 -31.22
N CYS A 181 -16.66 -18.00 -30.63
CA CYS A 181 -17.20 -17.63 -29.34
C CYS A 181 -16.21 -17.92 -28.18
N VAL A 182 -15.22 -17.06 -27.95
CA VAL A 182 -14.37 -17.11 -26.74
C VAL A 182 -14.12 -15.73 -26.10
N CYS A 183 -14.31 -14.62 -26.83
CA CYS A 183 -13.91 -13.30 -26.34
C CYS A 183 -14.89 -12.56 -25.40
N GLN A 184 -16.08 -13.10 -25.12
CA GLN A 184 -17.08 -12.37 -24.34
C GLN A 184 -16.95 -12.57 -22.82
N PHE A 185 -16.29 -13.65 -22.37
CA PHE A 185 -16.04 -13.90 -20.94
C PHE A 185 -14.80 -13.14 -20.42
N SER A 186 -13.77 -12.96 -21.25
CA SER A 186 -12.54 -12.28 -20.85
C SER A 186 -12.66 -10.76 -20.78
N ILE A 187 -13.61 -10.17 -21.51
CA ILE A 187 -13.88 -8.73 -21.47
C ILE A 187 -14.66 -8.34 -20.22
N LEU A 188 -15.58 -9.17 -19.72
CA LEU A 188 -16.26 -8.92 -18.45
C LEU A 188 -15.32 -9.07 -17.24
N GLN A 189 -14.31 -9.94 -17.33
CA GLN A 189 -13.30 -10.07 -16.27
C GLN A 189 -12.29 -8.91 -16.29
N ALA A 190 -11.85 -8.47 -17.47
CA ALA A 190 -11.01 -7.27 -17.62
C ALA A 190 -11.76 -5.96 -17.29
N ILE A 191 -13.06 -5.86 -17.60
CA ILE A 191 -13.91 -4.73 -17.19
C ILE A 191 -14.23 -4.80 -15.69
N SER A 192 -14.33 -5.99 -15.09
CA SER A 192 -14.48 -6.11 -13.63
C SER A 192 -13.24 -5.65 -12.87
N GLU A 193 -12.05 -5.69 -13.47
CA GLU A 193 -10.81 -5.16 -12.88
C GLU A 193 -10.59 -3.67 -13.22
N ILE A 194 -11.11 -3.18 -14.35
CA ILE A 194 -11.05 -1.75 -14.72
C ILE A 194 -12.17 -0.92 -14.06
N SER A 195 -13.20 -1.56 -13.50
CA SER A 195 -14.29 -0.85 -12.81
C SER A 195 -14.01 -0.50 -11.34
N PHE A 196 -12.83 -0.85 -10.80
CA PHE A 196 -12.47 -0.50 -9.41
C PHE A 196 -11.70 0.82 -9.28
N SER A 197 -10.93 1.22 -10.29
CA SER A 197 -10.11 2.44 -10.23
C SER A 197 -10.88 3.75 -10.42
N LEU A 198 -12.05 3.73 -11.07
CA LEU A 198 -12.88 4.94 -11.24
C LEU A 198 -13.89 5.18 -10.10
N PHE A 199 -14.17 4.16 -9.27
CA PHE A 199 -15.07 4.30 -8.11
C PHE A 199 -14.32 4.83 -6.87
N GLY A 200 -13.02 4.51 -6.74
CA GLY A 200 -12.15 5.02 -5.68
C GLY A 200 -12.00 6.54 -5.70
N ILE A 201 -11.80 7.14 -6.88
CA ILE A 201 -11.68 8.60 -7.05
C ILE A 201 -13.00 9.33 -6.72
N MET A 202 -14.15 8.69 -6.95
CA MET A 202 -15.47 9.27 -6.71
C MET A 202 -15.91 9.23 -5.23
N MET A 203 -15.39 8.28 -4.44
CA MET A 203 -15.72 8.09 -3.02
C MET A 203 -14.83 8.92 -2.06
N CYS A 204 -13.67 9.39 -2.50
CA CYS A 204 -12.81 10.32 -1.77
C CYS A 204 -13.51 11.63 -1.34
N LYS A 205 -14.53 12.07 -2.08
CA LYS A 205 -15.31 13.27 -1.73
C LYS A 205 -16.25 13.07 -0.53
N TYR A 206 -16.54 11.83 -0.11
CA TYR A 206 -17.55 11.53 0.92
C TYR A 206 -16.99 11.44 2.35
N PHE A 207 -15.70 11.10 2.53
CA PHE A 207 -15.12 10.82 3.86
C PHE A 207 -14.41 12.00 4.55
N ASN A 208 -14.31 13.16 3.88
CA ASN A 208 -13.59 14.36 4.35
C ASN A 208 -14.21 15.06 5.59
N ALA A 209 -15.16 14.43 6.30
CA ALA A 209 -16.02 15.04 7.31
C ALA A 209 -15.65 14.72 8.78
N ARG A 210 -14.59 13.94 9.08
CA ARG A 210 -14.36 13.42 10.45
C ARG A 210 -13.00 13.69 11.13
N GLY A 211 -12.11 14.50 10.54
CA GLY A 211 -11.07 15.20 11.32
C GLY A 211 -10.03 14.37 12.08
N PHE A 212 -9.54 13.26 11.51
CA PHE A 212 -8.37 12.55 12.05
C PHE A 212 -7.05 13.11 11.45
N GLY A 213 -6.04 13.32 12.29
CA GLY A 213 -4.68 13.67 11.85
C GLY A 213 -3.92 12.50 11.21
N GLU A 214 -2.70 12.76 10.70
CA GLU A 214 -1.84 11.78 10.01
C GLU A 214 -1.61 10.49 10.86
N GLY A 215 -1.98 9.33 10.33
CA GLY A 215 -1.91 8.00 10.92
C GLY A 215 -1.29 6.97 9.98
N LEU A 216 -0.82 5.88 10.56
CA LEU A 216 -0.09 4.81 9.88
C LEU A 216 -1.04 3.67 9.47
N VAL A 217 -0.85 3.09 8.30
CA VAL A 217 -1.48 1.82 7.91
C VAL A 217 -0.42 0.73 7.98
N VAL A 218 -0.76 -0.43 8.54
CA VAL A 218 0.14 -1.56 8.78
C VAL A 218 -0.48 -2.86 8.30
#